data_AF-A0A8J2L790-F1
#
_entry.id   AF-A0A8J2L790-F1
#
_cell.length_a   1.000
_cell.length_b   1.000
_cell.length_c   1.000
_cell.angle_alpha   90.00
_cell.angle_beta   90.00
_cell.angle_gamma   90.00
#
_symmetry.space_group_name_H-M   'P 1'
#
loop_
_entity.id
_entity.type
_entity.pdbx_description
1 polymer ?
#
loop_
_entity_poly.entity_id
_entity_poly.type
_entity_poly.pdbx_seq_one_letter_code
_entity_poly.pdbx_strand_id
1 'polypeptide(L)'
;STVFTDAHICFDKILRIFYFFAHNQTNYDFLVHETSETEKTSRRTIADWLNYCREICFAWLDEKMEQEYQIGGEGVTKEIDEGCDGKTYNRGVLG
;
A
#
# COMPACT_ATOMS: atom_id res chain seq x y z
N SER A 1 6.93 -4.61 14.51
CA SER A 1 7.63 -4.25 13.25
C SER A 1 8.85 -5.15 13.05
N THR A 2 8.65 -6.35 12.50
CA THR A 2 9.71 -7.38 12.29
C THR A 2 10.15 -7.51 10.82
N VAL A 3 9.58 -6.70 9.93
CA VAL A 3 9.78 -6.79 8.46
C VAL A 3 11.23 -6.47 8.06
N PHE A 4 11.97 -5.72 8.87
CA PHE A 4 13.26 -5.14 8.50
C PHE A 4 14.49 -5.92 8.96
N THR A 5 14.34 -6.86 9.88
CA THR A 5 15.50 -7.52 10.52
C THR A 5 16.13 -8.61 9.65
N ASP A 6 15.46 -9.05 8.58
CA ASP A 6 15.92 -10.17 7.73
C ASP A 6 15.86 -9.86 6.23
N ALA A 7 15.53 -8.62 5.87
CA ALA A 7 15.46 -8.20 4.49
C ALA A 7 16.89 -7.92 3.98
N HIS A 8 17.55 -8.97 3.47
CA HIS A 8 18.79 -8.93 2.71
C HIS A 8 18.63 -8.21 1.35
N ILE A 9 17.97 -7.05 1.32
CA ILE A 9 17.73 -6.28 0.11
C ILE A 9 18.45 -4.93 0.20
N CYS A 10 19.19 -4.60 -0.86
CA CYS A 10 19.86 -3.32 -0.96
C CYS A 10 18.85 -2.16 -0.93
N PHE A 11 19.23 -1.07 -0.27
CA PHE A 11 18.38 0.12 -0.12
C PHE A 11 17.86 0.68 -1.46
N ASP A 12 18.68 0.64 -2.51
CA ASP A 12 18.30 1.03 -3.87
C ASP A 12 17.02 0.32 -4.37
N LYS A 13 16.93 -1.00 -4.16
CA LYS A 13 15.78 -1.79 -4.59
C LYS A 13 14.52 -1.41 -3.81
N ILE A 14 14.66 -1.11 -2.52
CA ILE A 14 13.55 -0.63 -1.69
C ILE A 14 13.03 0.67 -2.28
N LEU A 15 13.91 1.65 -2.53
CA LEU A 15 13.51 2.95 -3.11
C LEU A 15 12.80 2.79 -4.45
N ARG A 16 13.28 1.91 -5.32
CA ARG A 16 12.63 1.60 -6.60
C ARG A 16 11.23 1.01 -6.41
N ILE A 17 11.07 0.05 -5.50
CA ILE A 17 9.75 -0.53 -5.20
C ILE A 17 8.78 0.54 -4.71
N PHE A 18 9.22 1.43 -3.81
CA PHE A 18 8.40 2.54 -3.31
C PHE A 18 8.03 3.52 -4.43
N TYR A 19 9.00 3.89 -5.27
CA TYR A 19 8.78 4.75 -6.42
C TYR A 19 7.72 4.17 -7.36
N PHE A 20 7.83 2.89 -7.72
CA PHE A 20 6.86 2.24 -8.60
C PHE A 20 5.49 2.08 -7.93
N PHE A 21 5.45 1.74 -6.63
CA PHE A 21 4.21 1.68 -5.87
C PHE A 21 3.47 3.02 -5.90
N ALA A 22 4.18 4.13 -5.66
CA ALA A 22 3.60 5.48 -5.72
C ALA A 22 3.06 5.85 -7.11
N HIS A 23 3.61 5.26 -8.17
CA HIS A 23 3.13 5.40 -9.55
C HIS A 23 2.11 4.32 -9.95
N ASN A 24 1.51 3.63 -8.97
CA ASN A 24 0.50 2.58 -9.16
C ASN A 24 0.97 1.39 -10.03
N GLN A 25 2.29 1.13 -10.04
CA GLN A 25 2.88 -0.02 -10.72
C GLN A 25 3.08 -1.16 -9.72
N THR A 26 2.11 -2.07 -9.65
CA THR A 26 2.13 -3.22 -8.71
C THR A 26 2.27 -4.56 -9.43
N ASN A 27 2.63 -4.56 -10.72
CA ASN A 27 2.84 -5.79 -11.47
C ASN A 27 4.09 -6.52 -10.97
N TYR A 28 3.93 -7.76 -10.51
CA TYR A 28 5.02 -8.54 -9.92
C TYR A 28 6.17 -8.82 -10.89
N ASP A 29 5.87 -9.17 -12.14
CA ASP A 29 6.90 -9.54 -13.11
C ASP A 29 7.73 -8.32 -13.51
N PHE A 30 7.08 -7.17 -13.70
CA PHE A 30 7.73 -5.88 -13.90
C PHE A 30 8.63 -5.52 -12.71
N LEU A 31 8.09 -5.53 -11.49
CA LEU A 31 8.85 -5.15 -10.30
C LEU A 31 10.03 -6.09 -10.04
N VAL A 32 9.86 -7.40 -10.27
CA VAL A 32 10.97 -8.36 -10.18
C VAL A 32 12.04 -8.04 -11.22
N HIS A 33 11.66 -7.74 -12.47
CA HIS A 33 12.59 -7.36 -13.53
C HIS A 33 13.40 -6.10 -13.15
N GLU A 34 12.72 -5.01 -12.80
CA GLU A 34 13.33 -3.71 -12.50
C GLU A 34 14.20 -3.70 -11.23
N THR A 35 14.00 -4.66 -10.33
CA THR A 35 14.75 -4.76 -9.07
C THR A 35 15.79 -5.88 -9.08
N SER A 36 16.01 -6.55 -10.22
CA SER A 36 16.95 -7.67 -10.37
C SER A 36 18.25 -7.33 -11.11
N GLU A 37 18.60 -6.05 -11.24
CA GLU A 37 19.79 -5.59 -12.00
C GLU A 37 21.10 -6.21 -11.49
N THR A 38 21.32 -6.20 -10.17
CA THR A 38 22.57 -6.68 -9.55
C THR A 38 22.40 -8.06 -8.91
N GLU A 39 21.25 -8.31 -8.30
CA GLU A 39 20.90 -9.56 -7.65
C GLU A 39 19.40 -9.77 -7.83
N LYS A 40 18.99 -11.02 -8.09
CA LYS A 40 17.60 -11.36 -8.31
C LYS A 40 16.75 -11.07 -7.08
N THR A 41 15.74 -10.23 -7.24
CA THR A 41 14.75 -9.99 -6.18
C THR A 41 13.65 -11.03 -6.25
N SER A 42 13.33 -11.65 -5.11
CA SER A 42 12.29 -12.69 -5.07
C SER A 42 10.89 -12.06 -5.16
N ARG A 43 9.94 -12.78 -5.77
CA ARG A 43 8.54 -12.36 -5.81
C ARG A 43 7.93 -12.20 -4.42
N ARG A 44 8.37 -13.01 -3.45
CA ARG A 44 7.96 -12.91 -2.05
C ARG A 44 8.39 -11.58 -1.45
N THR A 45 9.65 -11.19 -1.67
CA THR A 45 10.18 -9.90 -1.23
C THR A 45 9.39 -8.74 -1.81
N ILE A 46 9.06 -8.77 -3.11
CA ILE A 46 8.17 -7.76 -3.71
C ILE A 46 6.81 -7.73 -3.02
N ALA A 47 6.20 -8.88 -2.75
CA ALA A 47 4.91 -8.95 -2.08
C ALA A 47 4.96 -8.33 -0.67
N ASP A 48 6.00 -8.65 0.10
CA ASP A 48 6.20 -8.12 1.45
C ASP A 48 6.35 -6.60 1.43
N TRP A 49 7.12 -6.05 0.49
CA TRP A 49 7.28 -4.59 0.36
C TRP A 49 6.01 -3.88 -0.12
N LEU A 50 5.26 -4.48 -1.05
CA LEU A 50 3.99 -3.92 -1.48
C LEU A 50 2.94 -3.96 -0.38
N ASN A 51 2.93 -5.02 0.44
CA ASN A 51 2.09 -5.10 1.64
C ASN A 51 2.47 -4.01 2.63
N TYR A 52 3.76 -3.85 2.90
CA TYR A 52 4.25 -2.80 3.80
C TYR A 52 3.85 -1.39 3.33
N CYS A 53 3.97 -1.10 2.03
CA CYS A 53 3.52 0.18 1.47
C CYS A 53 2.02 0.41 1.70
N ARG A 54 1.19 -0.63 1.50
CA ARG A 54 -0.26 -0.56 1.79
C ARG A 54 -0.53 -0.34 3.27
N GLU A 55 0.15 -1.05 4.16
CA GLU A 55 0.00 -0.89 5.61
C GLU A 55 0.32 0.55 6.05
N ILE A 56 1.38 1.15 5.52
CA ILE A 56 1.70 2.57 5.78
C ILE A 56 0.57 3.48 5.28
N CYS A 57 0.08 3.28 4.05
CA CYS A 57 -1.01 4.09 3.51
C CYS A 57 -2.28 3.95 4.36
N PHE A 58 -2.61 2.75 4.81
CA PHE A 58 -3.76 2.52 5.68
C PHE A 58 -3.59 3.17 7.05
N ALA A 59 -2.41 3.03 7.67
CA ALA A 59 -2.13 3.68 8.95
C ALA A 59 -2.24 5.22 8.83
N TRP A 60 -1.72 5.79 7.74
CA TRP A 60 -1.83 7.23 7.49
C TRP A 60 -3.28 7.68 7.26
N LEU A 61 -4.07 6.90 6.52
CA LEU A 61 -5.50 7.18 6.33
C LEU A 61 -6.28 7.08 7.64
N ASP A 62 -6.01 6.05 8.45
CA ASP A 62 -6.66 5.85 9.74
C ASP A 62 -6.38 7.02 10.70
N GLU A 63 -5.11 7.43 10.82
CA GLU A 63 -4.73 8.63 11.58
C GLU A 63 -5.42 9.92 11.05
N LYS A 64 -5.56 10.05 9.73
CA LYS A 64 -6.24 11.20 9.11
C LYS A 64 -7.73 11.21 9.40
N MET A 65 -8.39 10.04 9.30
CA MET A 65 -9.80 9.91 9.63
C MET A 65 -10.03 10.18 11.11
N GLU A 66 -9.24 9.61 12.03
CA GLU A 66 -9.33 9.89 13.46
C GLU A 66 -9.14 11.39 13.77
N GLN A 67 -8.18 12.05 13.12
CA GLN A 67 -7.98 13.51 13.24
C GLN A 67 -9.18 14.30 12.72
N GLU A 68 -9.75 13.93 11.58
CA GLU A 68 -10.93 14.59 11.02
C GLU A 68 -12.17 14.39 11.90
N TYR A 69 -12.35 13.20 12.50
CA TYR A 69 -13.40 12.93 13.49
C TYR A 69 -13.19 13.73 14.79
N GLN A 70 -11.95 13.99 15.21
CA GLN A 70 -11.63 14.73 16.44
C GLN A 70 -11.73 16.26 16.31
N ILE A 71 -11.87 16.81 15.10
CA ILE A 71 -12.10 18.26 14.91
C ILE A 71 -13.59 18.64 15.13
N GLY A 72 -14.47 17.66 15.36
CA GLY A 72 -15.85 17.87 15.78
C GLY A 72 -16.00 18.02 17.29
N GLY A 73 -15.96 19.25 17.81
CA GLY A 73 -16.53 19.54 19.13
C GLY A 73 -18.04 19.22 19.18
N GLU A 74 -18.57 18.99 20.39
CA GLU A 74 -19.97 18.62 20.67
C GLU A 74 -20.99 19.34 19.76
N GLY A 75 -21.66 18.58 18.90
CA GLY A 75 -22.89 19.03 18.23
C GLY A 75 -22.87 19.15 16.70
N VAL A 76 -21.79 18.77 16.01
CA VAL A 76 -21.79 18.80 14.53
C VAL A 76 -21.70 17.39 13.96
N THR A 77 -22.86 16.76 13.74
CA THR A 77 -22.99 15.63 12.82
C THR A 77 -22.74 16.15 11.40
N LYS A 78 -21.52 16.02 10.87
CA LYS A 78 -21.29 16.29 9.45
C LYS A 78 -21.71 15.06 8.66
N GLU A 79 -22.63 15.29 7.73
CA GLU A 79 -23.03 14.33 6.71
C GLU A 79 -21.77 13.84 5.99
N ILE A 80 -21.64 12.52 5.96
CA ILE A 80 -20.62 11.81 5.21
C ILE A 80 -21.03 11.95 3.75
N ASP A 81 -20.41 12.85 2.99
CA ASP A 81 -20.44 12.78 1.53
C ASP A 81 -19.49 11.64 1.15
N GLU A 82 -20.02 10.42 1.12
CA GLU A 82 -19.32 9.22 0.63
C GLU A 82 -19.07 9.36 -0.88
N GLY A 83 -18.06 10.18 -1.22
CA GLY A 83 -17.65 10.48 -2.58
C GLY A 83 -16.20 10.08 -2.84
N CYS A 84 -15.81 8.83 -2.54
CA CYS A 84 -14.60 8.25 -3.12
C CYS A 84 -14.86 6.79 -3.52
N ASP A 85 -15.34 6.62 -4.75
CA ASP A 85 -15.60 5.35 -5.41
C ASP A 85 -14.41 4.39 -5.34
N GLY A 86 -14.58 3.32 -4.56
CA GLY A 86 -13.66 2.19 -4.43
C GLY A 86 -14.31 0.85 -4.79
N LYS A 87 -14.73 0.70 -6.04
CA LYS A 87 -15.01 -0.56 -6.79
C LYS A 87 -15.46 -1.80 -5.99
N THR A 88 -16.76 -2.12 -6.09
CA THR A 88 -17.37 -3.39 -5.69
C THR A 88 -16.78 -4.57 -6.48
N TYR A 89 -16.15 -5.53 -5.79
CA TYR A 89 -15.72 -6.81 -6.37
C TYR A 89 -16.91 -7.78 -6.46
N ASN A 90 -17.72 -7.64 -7.51
CA ASN A 90 -18.67 -8.68 -7.86
C ASN A 90 -17.91 -9.87 -8.49
N ARG A 91 -17.51 -10.84 -7.66
CA ARG A 91 -17.19 -12.19 -8.15
C ARG A 91 -18.49 -12.83 -8.60
N GLY A 92 -18.78 -12.72 -9.90
CA GLY A 92 -19.75 -13.59 -10.55
C GLY A 92 -19.28 -15.03 -10.43
N VAL A 93 -20.05 -15.85 -9.71
CA VAL A 93 -20.04 -17.29 -9.92
C VAL A 93 -21.27 -17.57 -10.79
N LEU A 94 -21.02 -17.80 -12.07
CA LEU A 94 -21.97 -18.48 -12.95
C LEU A 94 -21.97 -19.95 -12.54
N GLY A 95 -23.12 -20.44 -12.10
CA GLY A 95 -23.39 -21.83 -11.72
C GLY A 95 -24.81 -21.97 -11.22
#